data_AF-A0A2E9NUQ3-F1
#
_entry.id   AF-A0A2E9NUQ3-F1
#
_cell.length_a   1.000
_cell.length_b   1.000
_cell.length_c   1.000
_cell.angle_alpha   90.00
_cell.angle_beta   90.00
_cell.angle_gamma   90.00
#
_symmetry.space_group_name_H-M   'P 1'
#
loop_
_entity.id
_entity.type
_entity.pdbx_description
1 polymer ?
#
loop_
_entity_poly.entity_id
_entity_poly.type
_entity_poly.pdbx_seq_one_letter_code
_entity_poly.pdbx_strand_id
1 'polypeptide(L)'
;MKDGMGGSQMMSLMAPKMIAEDFDAGIEARLHAKDIGIAQETALNQSLSLPCLEFVNKQYKAIMEQDLGMRDSSILFDMLKQTEPS
;
A
#
# COMPACT_ATOMS: atom_id res chain seq x y z
N MET A 1 -18.08 -2.23 -2.77
CA MET A 1 -18.59 -2.71 -1.47
C MET A 1 -18.56 -1.55 -0.50
N LYS A 2 -19.71 -0.98 -0.14
CA LYS A 2 -19.83 0.09 0.87
C LYS A 2 -20.71 -0.31 2.06
N ASP A 3 -21.24 -1.53 2.07
CA ASP A 3 -22.17 -1.99 3.08
C ASP A 3 -21.41 -2.65 4.24
N GLY A 4 -21.63 -2.15 5.47
CA GLY A 4 -20.98 -2.63 6.69
C GLY A 4 -19.84 -1.74 7.20
N MET A 5 -19.40 -2.01 8.43
CA MET A 5 -18.44 -1.16 9.16
C MET A 5 -17.02 -1.13 8.57
N GLY A 6 -16.65 -2.09 7.72
CA GLY A 6 -15.36 -2.12 7.01
C GLY A 6 -15.39 -1.48 5.62
N GLY A 7 -16.54 -0.97 5.19
CA GLY A 7 -16.71 -0.37 3.87
C GLY A 7 -15.89 0.92 3.71
N SER A 8 -15.07 1.00 2.66
CA SER A 8 -14.38 2.24 2.28
C SER A 8 -14.34 2.43 0.77
N GLN A 9 -14.11 3.68 0.35
CA GLN A 9 -13.89 4.00 -1.06
C GLN A 9 -12.63 3.31 -1.59
N MET A 10 -11.55 3.28 -0.80
CA MET A 10 -10.32 2.59 -1.14
C MET A 10 -10.56 1.09 -1.37
N MET A 11 -11.32 0.44 -0.47
CA MET A 11 -11.70 -0.97 -0.64
C MET A 11 -12.53 -1.19 -1.92
N SER A 12 -13.47 -0.29 -2.23
CA SER A 12 -14.25 -0.39 -3.47
C SER A 12 -13.41 -0.22 -4.74
N LEU A 13 -12.34 0.57 -4.69
CA LEU A 13 -11.44 0.79 -5.82
C LEU A 13 -10.43 -0.36 -6.00
N MET A 14 -9.86 -0.84 -4.89
CA MET A 14 -8.74 -1.78 -4.91
C MET A 14 -9.18 -3.25 -4.92
N ALA A 15 -10.31 -3.60 -4.30
CA ALA A 15 -10.72 -5.00 -4.17
C ALA A 15 -10.90 -5.73 -5.51
N PRO A 16 -11.54 -5.16 -6.56
CA PRO A 16 -11.67 -5.84 -7.85
C PRO A 16 -10.31 -6.17 -8.49
N LYS A 17 -9.35 -5.24 -8.36
CA LYS A 17 -7.97 -5.41 -8.86
C LYS A 17 -7.23 -6.53 -8.13
N MET A 18 -7.32 -6.54 -6.80
CA MET A 18 -6.71 -7.57 -5.96
C MET A 18 -7.29 -8.96 -6.23
N ILE A 19 -8.61 -9.07 -6.40
CA ILE A 19 -9.30 -10.34 -6.70
C ILE A 19 -8.89 -10.88 -8.09
N ALA A 20 -8.76 -9.99 -9.07
CA ALA A 20 -8.35 -10.34 -10.43
C ALA A 20 -6.83 -10.53 -10.58
N GLU A 21 -6.04 -10.23 -9.53
CA GLU A 21 -4.58 -10.13 -9.58
C GLU A 21 -4.07 -9.20 -10.69
N ASP A 22 -4.85 -8.17 -11.00
CA ASP A 22 -4.54 -7.14 -11.99
C ASP A 22 -3.96 -5.90 -11.29
N PHE A 23 -2.66 -5.70 -11.48
CA PHE A 23 -1.90 -4.61 -10.90
C PHE A 23 -1.44 -3.59 -11.96
N ASP A 24 -2.12 -3.52 -13.10
CA ASP A 24 -1.87 -2.46 -14.08
C ASP A 24 -2.26 -1.08 -13.52
N ALA A 25 -1.43 -0.08 -13.82
CA ALA A 25 -1.42 1.19 -13.10
C ALA A 25 -2.74 1.97 -13.23
N GLY A 26 -3.43 2.19 -12.10
CA GLY A 26 -4.38 3.29 -11.92
C GLY A 26 -3.76 4.42 -11.07
N ILE A 27 -3.19 4.06 -9.92
CA ILE A 27 -2.33 4.92 -9.10
C ILE A 27 -1.02 4.19 -8.87
N GLU A 28 0.04 4.63 -9.54
CA GLU A 28 1.36 3.99 -9.45
C GLU A 28 1.86 3.92 -7.99
N ALA A 29 2.34 2.75 -7.59
CA ALA A 29 2.84 2.47 -6.25
C ALA A 29 3.96 3.44 -5.85
N ARG A 30 4.81 3.87 -6.79
CA ARG A 30 5.86 4.87 -6.52
C ARG A 30 5.32 6.23 -6.10
N LEU A 31 4.15 6.64 -6.62
CA LEU A 31 3.54 7.92 -6.27
C LEU A 31 2.96 7.86 -4.85
N HIS A 32 2.31 6.75 -4.52
CA HIS A 32 1.80 6.51 -3.18
C HIS A 32 2.94 6.36 -2.14
N ALA A 33 4.01 5.64 -2.51
CA ALA A 33 5.22 5.51 -1.70
C ALA A 33 5.86 6.87 -1.39
N LYS A 34 5.90 7.80 -2.36
CA LYS A 34 6.38 9.17 -2.16
C LYS A 34 5.55 9.90 -1.10
N ASP A 35 4.22 9.84 -1.18
CA ASP A 35 3.34 10.50 -0.20
C ASP A 35 3.48 9.88 1.20
N ILE A 36 3.66 8.55 1.29
CA ILE A 36 3.94 7.84 2.55
C ILE A 36 5.30 8.22 3.12
N GLY A 37 6.32 8.40 2.28
CA GLY A 37 7.63 8.88 2.70
C GLY A 37 7.55 10.27 3.37
N ILE A 38 6.80 11.19 2.78
CA ILE A 38 6.54 12.53 3.34
C ILE A 38 5.83 12.42 4.70
N ALA A 39 4.80 11.58 4.79
CA ALA A 39 4.07 11.36 6.05
C ALA A 39 4.99 10.77 7.14
N GLN A 40 5.84 9.80 6.78
CA GLN A 40 6.77 9.17 7.71
C GLN A 40 7.83 10.16 8.21
N GLU A 41 8.42 10.95 7.32
CA GLU A 41 9.37 12.00 7.68
C GLU A 41 8.72 13.03 8.62
N THR A 42 7.49 13.44 8.31
CA THR A 42 6.71 14.36 9.14
C THR A 42 6.44 13.79 10.53
N ALA A 43 6.11 12.50 10.65
CA ALA A 43 5.89 11.83 11.92
C ALA A 43 7.18 11.74 12.76
N LEU A 44 8.31 11.40 12.13
CA LEU A 44 9.62 11.36 12.78
C LEU A 44 10.03 12.74 13.31
N ASN A 45 9.84 13.80 12.51
CA ASN A 45 10.11 15.18 12.93
C ASN A 45 9.26 15.63 14.12
N GLN A 46 8.09 15.04 14.30
CA GLN A 46 7.19 15.30 15.43
C GLN A 46 7.36 14.31 16.60
N SER A 47 8.33 13.39 16.52
CA SER A 47 8.53 12.32 17.50
C SER A 47 7.27 11.45 17.71
N LEU A 48 6.46 11.27 16.67
CA LEU A 48 5.27 10.43 16.68
C LEU A 48 5.63 9.01 16.20
N SER A 49 5.19 8.00 16.95
CA SER A 49 5.23 6.61 16.50
C SER A 49 3.89 6.24 15.86
N LEU A 50 3.94 5.87 14.58
CA LEU A 50 2.77 5.53 13.78
C LEU A 50 2.97 4.13 13.18
N PRO A 51 2.76 3.06 13.96
CA PRO A 51 3.20 1.71 13.59
C PRO A 51 2.60 1.21 12.27
N CYS A 52 1.35 1.58 11.96
CA CYS A 52 0.73 1.22 10.67
C CYS A 52 1.42 1.94 9.49
N LEU A 53 1.78 3.22 9.65
CA LEU A 53 2.49 3.97 8.62
C LEU A 53 3.90 3.40 8.40
N GLU A 54 4.60 3.12 9.50
CA GLU A 54 5.93 2.51 9.49
C GLU A 54 5.93 1.14 8.79
N PHE A 55 4.91 0.32 9.06
CA PHE A 55 4.73 -0.98 8.42
C PHE A 55 4.50 -0.83 6.92
N VAL A 56 3.52 0.00 6.51
CA VAL A 56 3.20 0.19 5.08
C VAL A 56 4.38 0.81 4.32
N ASN A 57 5.13 1.72 4.94
CA ASN A 57 6.34 2.30 4.35
C ASN A 57 7.41 1.23 4.06
N LYS A 58 7.59 0.23 4.95
CA LYS A 58 8.50 -0.89 4.68
C LYS A 58 8.03 -1.72 3.48
N GLN A 59 6.73 -1.98 3.37
CA GLN A 59 6.19 -2.72 2.22
C GLN A 59 6.44 -1.96 0.91
N TYR A 60 6.20 -0.64 0.88
CA TYR A 60 6.48 0.16 -0.31
C TYR A 60 7.96 0.23 -0.68
N LYS A 61 8.87 0.27 0.29
CA LYS A 61 10.31 0.18 0.00
C LYS A 61 10.67 -1.13 -0.70
N ALA A 62 10.16 -2.25 -0.19
CA ALA A 62 10.39 -3.55 -0.81
C ALA A 62 9.75 -3.67 -2.21
N ILE A 63 8.61 -3.01 -2.47
CA ILE A 63 8.03 -2.90 -3.82
C ILE A 63 8.96 -2.12 -4.76
N MET A 64 9.58 -1.02 -4.29
CA MET A 64 10.54 -0.25 -5.11
C MET A 64 11.81 -1.06 -5.40
N GLU A 65 12.32 -1.81 -4.41
CA GLU A 65 13.50 -2.68 -4.55
C GLU A 65 13.28 -3.82 -5.57
N GLN A 66 12.03 -4.20 -5.82
CA GLN A 66 11.64 -5.22 -6.81
C GLN A 66 11.30 -4.61 -8.19
N ASP A 67 11.56 -3.32 -8.42
CA ASP A 67 11.20 -2.59 -9.64
C ASP A 67 9.69 -2.58 -9.97
N LEU A 68 8.84 -2.84 -8.96
CA LEU A 68 7.38 -2.90 -9.11
C LEU A 68 6.71 -1.52 -8.96
N GLY A 69 7.47 -0.43 -8.93
CA GLY A 69 6.94 0.89 -8.62
C GLY A 69 5.96 1.48 -9.62
N MET A 70 5.95 0.97 -10.86
CA MET A 70 4.96 1.34 -11.89
C MET A 70 3.67 0.53 -11.79
N ARG A 71 3.58 -0.48 -10.93
CA ARG A 71 2.32 -1.21 -10.68
C ARG A 71 1.34 -0.35 -9.89
N ASP A 72 0.08 -0.71 -9.93
CA ASP A 72 -0.93 -0.06 -9.10
C ASP A 72 -0.63 -0.25 -7.60
N SER A 73 -1.05 0.71 -6.78
CA SER A 73 -0.95 0.64 -5.33
C SER A 73 -1.57 -0.63 -4.72
N SER A 74 -2.52 -1.28 -5.40
CA SER A 74 -3.06 -2.58 -4.99
C SER A 74 -2.02 -3.70 -4.92
N ILE A 75 -0.82 -3.55 -5.50
CA ILE A 75 0.30 -4.51 -5.42
C ILE A 75 0.76 -4.78 -3.98
N LEU A 76 0.43 -3.92 -3.01
CA LEU A 76 0.61 -4.20 -1.59
C LEU A 76 -0.04 -5.53 -1.15
N PHE A 77 -1.11 -5.95 -1.83
CA PHE A 77 -1.74 -7.23 -1.58
C PHE A 77 -0.80 -8.41 -1.83
N ASP A 78 0.05 -8.33 -2.86
CA ASP A 78 1.03 -9.37 -3.16
C ASP A 78 2.09 -9.48 -2.05
N MET A 79 2.52 -8.34 -1.52
CA MET A 79 3.46 -8.30 -0.38
C MET A 79 2.90 -8.96 0.88
N LEU A 80 1.57 -8.92 1.08
CA LEU A 80 0.93 -9.61 2.22
C LEU A 80 0.98 -11.12 2.05
N LYS A 81 0.76 -11.64 0.83
CA LYS A 81 0.85 -13.09 0.56
C LYS A 81 2.24 -13.65 0.87
N GLN A 82 3.28 -12.85 0.66
CA GLN A 82 4.67 -13.25 0.96
C GLN A 82 4.96 -13.30 2.47
N THR A 83 4.12 -12.67 3.30
CA THR A 83 4.26 -12.68 4.77
C THR A 83 3.44 -13.76 5.48
N GLU A 84 2.54 -14.45 4.78
CA GLU A 84 1.79 -15.56 5.36
C GLU A 84 2.67 -16.83 5.43
N PRO A 85 2.79 -17.48 6.61
CA PRO A 85 3.47 -18.76 6.70
C PRO A 85 2.69 -19.83 5.92
N SER A 86 3.41 -20.66 5.15
CA SER A 86 2.85 -21.82 4.43
C SER A 86 2.24 -22.87 5.35
#